data_AF-A0A524CVG5-F1
#
_entry.id   AF-A0A524CVG5-F1
#
_cell.length_a   1.000
_cell.length_b   1.000
_cell.length_c   1.000
_cell.angle_alpha   90.00
_cell.angle_beta   90.00
_cell.angle_gamma   90.00
#
_symmetry.space_group_name_H-M   'P 1'
#
loop_
_entity.id
_entity.type
_entity.pdbx_description
1 polymer ?
#
loop_
_entity_poly.entity_id
_entity_poly.type
_entity_poly.pdbx_seq_one_letter_code
_entity_poly.pdbx_strand_id
1 'polypeptide(L)'
;MKKGWIQTDDWKNEKHVPVIDAPDSVKKGDIVKVKISVGKEIAHPNTTAHHIKWADLFFWPDGEKFPYEIGYTSFDAHGASAKGADTSTVYTEPWTKFVFKTEKSGTLMATAYCNIHGLWKNEKKLKVE
;
A
#
# COMPACT_ATOMS: atom_id res chain seq x y z
N MET A 1 21.42 4.81 6.11
CA MET A 1 20.19 5.25 5.42
C MET A 1 20.18 6.78 5.35
N LYS A 2 19.90 7.40 4.19
CA LYS A 2 19.67 8.85 4.13
C LYS A 2 18.45 9.17 5.01
N LYS A 3 18.53 10.23 5.82
CA LYS A 3 17.47 10.66 6.75
C LYS A 3 16.23 11.12 5.95
N GLY A 4 15.29 10.20 5.71
CA GLY A 4 13.99 10.45 5.09
C GLY A 4 12.88 9.99 6.03
N TRP A 5 11.81 10.77 6.13
CA TRP A 5 10.68 10.48 7.02
C TRP A 5 9.77 9.36 6.49
N ILE A 6 9.75 9.15 5.16
CA ILE A 6 9.14 8.00 4.49
C ILE A 6 10.23 7.22 3.76
N GLN A 7 10.33 5.93 4.05
CA GLN A 7 11.34 5.02 3.52
C GLN A 7 10.92 4.40 2.18
N THR A 8 11.90 3.98 1.39
CA THR A 8 11.72 3.27 0.12
C THR A 8 12.93 2.38 -0.11
N ASP A 9 12.72 1.21 -0.70
CA ASP A 9 13.78 0.26 -1.04
C ASP A 9 13.28 -0.72 -2.13
N ASP A 10 14.10 -1.70 -2.51
CA ASP A 10 13.66 -2.83 -3.34
C ASP A 10 12.79 -3.78 -2.52
N TRP A 11 11.50 -3.87 -2.87
CA TRP A 11 10.51 -4.71 -2.21
C TRP A 11 10.84 -6.21 -2.23
N LYS A 12 11.76 -6.66 -3.10
CA LYS A 12 12.25 -8.04 -3.10
C LYS A 12 13.15 -8.36 -1.92
N ASN A 13 13.83 -7.34 -1.38
CA ASN A 13 14.74 -7.47 -0.24
C ASN A 13 14.21 -6.79 1.03
N GLU A 14 13.25 -5.87 0.89
CA GLU A 14 12.64 -5.13 1.99
C GLU A 14 11.12 -5.31 2.02
N LYS A 15 10.66 -6.07 3.02
CA LYS A 15 9.26 -6.49 3.17
C LYS A 15 8.29 -5.36 3.46
N HIS A 16 8.76 -4.20 3.92
CA HIS A 16 7.89 -3.09 4.30
C HIS A 16 7.43 -2.22 3.13
N VAL A 17 8.09 -2.33 1.97
CA VAL A 17 7.74 -1.53 0.78
C VAL A 17 6.37 -1.98 0.25
N PRO A 18 5.37 -1.09 0.14
CA PRO A 18 4.07 -1.44 -0.44
C PRO A 18 4.21 -1.73 -1.93
N VAL A 19 3.92 -2.95 -2.35
CA VAL A 19 4.00 -3.33 -3.77
C VAL A 19 2.73 -2.89 -4.49
N ILE A 20 2.89 -2.19 -5.62
CA ILE A 20 1.81 -1.77 -6.50
C ILE A 20 1.69 -2.76 -7.66
N ASP A 21 0.62 -3.56 -7.66
CA ASP A 21 0.24 -4.42 -8.78
C ASP A 21 -0.95 -3.79 -9.52
N ALA A 22 -0.64 -3.25 -10.71
CA ALA A 22 -1.55 -2.50 -11.55
C ALA A 22 -1.13 -2.68 -13.03
N PRO A 23 -2.06 -2.50 -13.99
CA PRO A 23 -1.69 -2.46 -15.40
C PRO A 23 -0.72 -1.31 -15.69
N ASP A 24 0.16 -1.50 -16.67
CA ASP A 24 1.07 -0.44 -17.13
C ASP A 24 0.34 0.61 -17.98
N SER A 25 -0.71 0.18 -18.71
CA SER A 25 -1.58 1.05 -19.50
C SER A 25 -3.05 0.64 -19.43
N VAL A 26 -3.95 1.61 -19.57
CA VAL A 26 -5.41 1.44 -19.70
C VAL A 26 -5.95 2.38 -20.76
N LYS A 27 -7.14 2.12 -21.30
CA LYS A 27 -7.80 3.09 -22.19
C LYS A 27 -8.45 4.20 -21.37
N LYS A 28 -8.62 5.36 -21.99
CA LYS A 28 -9.35 6.49 -21.41
C LYS A 28 -10.72 6.05 -20.89
N GLY A 29 -10.96 6.25 -19.59
CA GLY A 29 -12.24 5.94 -18.94
C GLY A 29 -12.42 4.47 -18.50
N ASP A 30 -11.47 3.59 -18.82
CA ASP A 30 -11.47 2.22 -18.30
C ASP A 30 -11.33 2.18 -16.78
N ILE A 31 -11.83 1.10 -16.20
CA ILE A 31 -11.65 0.82 -14.77
C ILE A 31 -10.20 0.38 -14.52
N VAL A 32 -9.51 1.14 -13.69
CA VAL A 32 -8.20 0.79 -13.16
C VAL A 32 -8.38 -0.03 -11.88
N LYS A 33 -7.73 -1.19 -11.81
CA LYS A 33 -7.70 -2.05 -10.62
C LYS A 33 -6.26 -2.08 -10.11
N VAL A 34 -6.04 -1.61 -8.88
CA VAL A 34 -4.73 -1.58 -8.24
C VAL A 34 -4.79 -2.44 -6.99
N LYS A 35 -3.89 -3.40 -6.87
CA LYS A 35 -3.67 -4.15 -5.64
C LYS A 35 -2.43 -3.59 -4.95
N ILE A 36 -2.57 -3.33 -3.65
CA ILE A 36 -1.46 -2.99 -2.76
C ILE A 36 -1.24 -4.15 -1.80
N SER A 37 0.03 -4.54 -1.62
CA SER A 37 0.42 -5.59 -0.68
C SER A 37 1.73 -5.24 0.00
N VAL A 38 1.82 -5.43 1.32
CA VAL A 38 3.09 -5.36 2.07
C VAL A 38 3.55 -6.77 2.42
N GLY A 39 4.85 -7.05 2.33
CA GLY A 39 5.41 -8.37 2.56
C GLY A 39 5.14 -9.39 1.45
N LYS A 40 5.04 -8.94 0.19
CA LYS A 40 4.71 -9.79 -0.97
C LYS A 40 5.71 -10.92 -1.23
N GLU A 41 7.00 -10.59 -1.24
CA GLU A 41 8.08 -11.57 -1.47
C GLU A 41 8.51 -12.22 -0.15
N ILE A 42 8.77 -11.37 0.85
CA ILE A 42 9.15 -11.78 2.20
C ILE A 42 8.01 -11.39 3.13
N ALA A 43 7.39 -12.37 3.79
CA ALA A 43 6.28 -12.09 4.70
C ALA A 43 6.67 -11.09 5.82
N HIS A 44 5.80 -10.10 6.02
CA HIS A 44 5.85 -9.21 7.17
C HIS A 44 5.10 -9.86 8.35
N PRO A 45 5.59 -9.74 9.60
CA PRO A 45 4.87 -10.23 10.76
C PRO A 45 3.47 -9.63 10.89
N ASN A 46 2.53 -10.42 11.43
CA ASN A 46 1.19 -9.94 11.77
C ASN A 46 0.83 -10.44 13.17
N THR A 47 1.45 -9.82 14.19
CA THR A 47 1.20 -10.12 15.60
C THR A 47 0.66 -8.89 16.29
N THR A 48 0.15 -9.04 17.51
CA THR A 48 -0.32 -7.92 18.33
C THR A 48 0.78 -6.87 18.54
N ALA A 49 2.05 -7.30 18.61
CA ALA A 49 3.20 -6.42 18.85
C ALA A 49 3.82 -5.83 17.58
N HIS A 50 3.67 -6.47 16.42
CA HIS A 50 4.33 -6.05 15.18
C HIS A 50 3.47 -6.39 13.96
N HIS A 51 2.96 -5.35 13.30
CA HIS A 51 2.04 -5.46 12.17
C HIS A 51 2.01 -4.18 11.33
N ILE A 52 1.54 -4.33 10.10
CA ILE A 52 1.18 -3.22 9.23
C ILE A 52 -0.20 -2.72 9.65
N LYS A 53 -0.31 -1.43 9.93
CA LYS A 53 -1.55 -0.79 10.39
C LYS A 53 -2.47 -0.43 9.24
N TRP A 54 -1.91 0.05 8.15
CA TRP A 54 -2.68 0.58 7.03
C TRP A 54 -1.84 0.68 5.77
N ALA A 55 -2.55 0.80 4.64
CA ALA A 55 -2.00 1.22 3.36
C ALA A 55 -2.97 2.19 2.67
N ASP A 56 -2.42 3.16 1.94
CA ASP A 56 -3.18 4.09 1.12
C ASP A 56 -2.67 4.09 -0.33
N LEU A 57 -3.50 4.65 -1.20
CA LEU A 57 -3.16 4.88 -2.60
C LEU A 57 -3.54 6.30 -2.98
N PHE A 58 -2.59 7.01 -3.57
CA PHE A 58 -2.79 8.27 -4.24
C PHE A 58 -2.55 8.12 -5.74
N PHE A 59 -3.14 9.01 -6.51
CA PHE A 59 -2.84 9.19 -7.91
C PHE A 59 -2.51 10.66 -8.17
N TRP A 60 -1.37 10.90 -8.81
CA TRP A 60 -0.99 12.22 -9.30
C TRP A 60 -1.09 12.24 -10.82
N PRO A 61 -2.18 12.81 -11.39
CA PRO A 61 -2.33 12.90 -12.83
C PRO A 61 -1.27 13.84 -13.43
N ASP A 62 -0.73 13.48 -14.59
CA ASP A 62 0.28 14.29 -15.26
C ASP A 62 -0.29 15.68 -15.59
N GLY A 63 0.49 16.73 -15.30
CA GLY A 63 0.12 18.13 -15.52
C GLY A 63 -0.77 18.74 -14.42
N GLU A 64 -1.22 17.97 -13.43
CA GLU A 64 -1.97 18.50 -12.28
C GLU A 64 -1.05 19.04 -11.19
N LYS A 65 -1.51 20.08 -10.48
CA LYS A 65 -0.75 20.71 -9.40
C LYS A 65 -0.64 19.81 -8.15
N PHE A 66 -1.64 18.97 -7.91
CA PHE A 66 -1.78 18.21 -6.67
C PHE A 66 -2.16 16.75 -6.94
N PRO A 67 -1.76 15.80 -6.07
CA PRO A 67 -2.26 14.45 -6.09
C PRO A 67 -3.66 14.34 -5.46
N TYR A 68 -4.33 13.23 -5.73
CA TYR A 68 -5.63 12.87 -5.16
C TYR A 68 -5.53 11.55 -4.41
N GLU A 69 -6.11 11.48 -3.22
CA GLU A 69 -6.29 10.23 -2.49
C GLU A 69 -7.34 9.37 -3.21
N ILE A 70 -6.95 8.16 -3.61
CA ILE A 70 -7.86 7.16 -4.16
C ILE A 70 -8.55 6.41 -3.03
N GLY A 71 -7.83 6.16 -1.94
CA GLY A 71 -8.42 5.65 -0.72
C GLY A 71 -7.37 5.18 0.28
N TYR A 72 -7.90 4.78 1.43
CA TYR A 72 -7.17 4.31 2.59
C TYR A 72 -7.79 2.99 3.07
N THR A 73 -6.97 2.07 3.53
CA THR A 73 -7.43 0.82 4.15
C THR A 73 -6.65 0.57 5.43
N SER A 74 -7.37 0.46 6.55
CA SER A 74 -6.81 -0.06 7.80
C SER A 74 -6.86 -1.59 7.82
N PHE A 75 -5.86 -2.18 8.47
CA PHE A 75 -5.80 -3.60 8.78
C PHE A 75 -5.83 -3.70 10.31
N ASP A 76 -6.99 -3.99 10.90
CA ASP A 76 -7.21 -3.71 12.33
C ASP A 76 -7.14 -4.94 13.24
N ALA A 77 -7.27 -6.16 12.71
CA ALA A 77 -7.19 -7.38 13.49
C ALA A 77 -5.77 -7.98 13.43
N HIS A 78 -5.12 -8.12 14.60
CA HIS A 78 -3.76 -8.67 14.72
C HIS A 78 -3.68 -9.71 15.84
N GLY A 79 -4.70 -10.56 15.98
CA GLY A 79 -4.68 -11.67 16.94
C GLY A 79 -5.07 -11.32 18.39
N ALA A 80 -5.27 -10.05 18.77
CA ALA A 80 -5.61 -9.71 20.15
C ALA A 80 -7.03 -10.16 20.55
N SER A 81 -7.19 -10.72 21.75
CA SER A 81 -8.49 -11.03 22.36
C SER A 81 -8.48 -10.84 23.89
N ALA A 82 -9.63 -11.03 24.54
CA ALA A 82 -9.72 -11.06 26.02
C ALA A 82 -8.84 -12.14 26.67
N LYS A 83 -8.38 -13.15 25.91
CA LYS A 83 -7.45 -14.20 26.38
C LYS A 83 -5.97 -13.80 26.26
N GLY A 84 -5.68 -12.59 25.76
CA GLY A 84 -4.32 -12.06 25.59
C GLY A 84 -3.95 -11.76 24.14
N ALA A 85 -2.70 -11.32 23.94
CA ALA A 85 -2.12 -11.10 22.61
C ALA A 85 -2.08 -12.41 21.80
N ASP A 86 -2.33 -12.32 20.50
CA ASP A 86 -2.20 -13.43 19.54
C ASP A 86 -3.07 -14.68 19.83
N THR A 87 -4.25 -14.48 20.41
CA THR A 87 -5.19 -15.55 20.78
C THR A 87 -6.54 -15.54 20.06
N SER A 88 -6.90 -14.47 19.33
CA SER A 88 -8.20 -14.36 18.66
C SER A 88 -8.36 -15.26 17.45
N THR A 89 -7.25 -15.71 16.86
CA THR A 89 -7.16 -16.40 15.55
C THR A 89 -7.63 -15.55 14.35
N VAL A 90 -7.93 -14.27 14.57
CA VAL A 90 -8.37 -13.33 13.53
C VAL A 90 -7.25 -12.34 13.23
N TYR A 91 -6.80 -12.36 11.97
CA TYR A 91 -5.72 -11.52 11.45
C TYR A 91 -6.14 -10.91 10.11
N THR A 92 -5.97 -9.59 9.97
CA THR A 92 -6.17 -8.89 8.71
C THR A 92 -4.82 -8.77 8.02
N GLU A 93 -4.67 -9.42 6.87
CA GLU A 93 -3.45 -9.33 6.07
C GLU A 93 -3.33 -7.96 5.38
N PRO A 94 -2.10 -7.42 5.20
CA PRO A 94 -1.88 -6.09 4.65
C PRO A 94 -1.98 -6.07 3.12
N TRP A 95 -3.14 -6.49 2.63
CA TRP A 95 -3.51 -6.56 1.22
C TRP A 95 -4.81 -5.81 1.01
N THR A 96 -4.83 -4.91 0.03
CA THR A 96 -6.04 -4.17 -0.33
C THR A 96 -6.11 -3.98 -1.84
N LYS A 97 -7.32 -3.67 -2.32
CA LYS A 97 -7.59 -3.41 -3.73
C LYS A 97 -8.38 -2.13 -3.88
N PHE A 98 -7.80 -1.18 -4.61
CA PHE A 98 -8.46 0.04 -5.03
C PHE A 98 -8.94 -0.09 -6.46
N VAL A 99 -10.12 0.44 -6.73
CA VAL A 99 -10.74 0.42 -8.06
C VAL A 99 -11.24 1.82 -8.36
N PHE A 100 -10.69 2.43 -9.40
CA PHE A 100 -10.99 3.82 -9.76
C PHE A 100 -10.95 4.01 -11.28
N LYS A 101 -11.22 5.23 -11.76
CA LYS A 101 -11.14 5.61 -13.18
C LYS A 101 -10.33 6.89 -13.32
N THR A 102 -9.65 7.05 -14.45
CA THR A 102 -8.95 8.27 -14.82
C THR A 102 -8.97 8.47 -16.34
N GLU A 103 -8.89 9.72 -16.76
CA GLU A 103 -8.73 10.11 -18.17
C GLU A 103 -7.31 10.57 -18.51
N LYS A 104 -6.42 10.63 -17.51
CA LYS A 104 -5.04 11.11 -17.65
C LYS A 104 -4.07 10.04 -17.18
N SER A 105 -2.95 9.94 -17.88
CA SER A 105 -1.73 9.30 -17.37
C SER A 105 -1.30 9.95 -16.06
N GLY A 106 -0.51 9.23 -15.26
CA GLY A 106 -0.01 9.77 -14.02
C GLY A 106 0.82 8.78 -13.22
N THR A 107 0.98 9.08 -11.93
CA THR A 107 1.77 8.29 -11.00
C THR A 107 0.88 7.76 -9.89
N LEU A 108 0.81 6.43 -9.76
CA LEU A 108 0.29 5.75 -8.58
C LEU A 108 1.33 5.85 -7.47
N MET A 109 0.93 6.28 -6.29
CA MET A 109 1.81 6.44 -5.13
C MET A 109 1.16 5.73 -3.96
N ALA A 110 1.77 4.64 -3.49
CA ALA A 110 1.27 3.89 -2.35
C ALA A 110 2.12 4.19 -1.13
N THR A 111 1.49 4.37 0.03
CA THR A 111 2.21 4.40 1.31
C THR A 111 1.63 3.37 2.28
N ALA A 112 2.46 2.95 3.23
CA ALA A 112 2.08 2.00 4.27
C ALA A 112 2.82 2.32 5.57
N TYR A 113 2.21 1.92 6.68
CA TYR A 113 2.77 2.15 8.02
C TYR A 113 2.88 0.84 8.80
N CYS A 114 4.11 0.54 9.23
CA CYS A 114 4.36 -0.47 10.23
C CYS A 114 4.37 0.18 11.62
N ASN A 115 3.67 -0.43 12.58
CA ASN A 115 3.50 0.12 13.92
C ASN A 115 4.84 0.43 14.64
N ILE A 116 5.91 -0.29 14.31
CA ILE A 116 7.25 -0.10 14.90
C ILE A 116 8.34 0.27 13.88
N HIS A 117 8.13 0.07 12.57
CA HIS A 117 9.12 0.37 11.53
C HIS A 117 8.76 1.59 10.65
N GLY A 118 7.78 2.40 11.06
CA GLY A 118 7.53 3.70 10.44
C GLY A 118 6.86 3.63 9.06
N LEU A 119 7.03 4.70 8.29
CA LEU A 119 6.37 4.93 7.00
C LEU A 119 7.22 4.44 5.83
N TRP A 120 6.54 3.84 4.85
CA TRP A 120 7.12 3.28 3.64
C TRP A 120 6.32 3.71 2.42
N LYS A 121 6.98 3.85 1.27
CA LYS A 121 6.32 4.19 0.01
C LYS A 121 6.82 3.41 -1.18
N ASN A 122 6.01 3.42 -2.24
CA ASN A 122 6.39 2.98 -3.57
C ASN A 122 5.59 3.77 -4.62
N GLU A 123 6.11 3.82 -5.85
CA GLU A 123 5.52 4.59 -6.94
C GLU A 123 5.52 3.77 -8.23
N LYS A 124 4.46 3.88 -9.03
CA LYS A 124 4.34 3.22 -10.34
C LYS A 124 3.65 4.14 -11.35
N LYS A 125 4.19 4.25 -12.57
CA LYS A 125 3.53 4.98 -13.66
C LYS A 125 2.33 4.20 -14.19
N LEU A 126 1.26 4.93 -14.51
CA LEU A 126 0.09 4.44 -15.22
C LEU A 126 -0.11 5.28 -16.48
N LYS A 127 -0.08 4.63 -17.65
CA LYS A 127 -0.39 5.27 -18.92
C LYS A 127 -1.88 5.17 -19.23
N VAL A 128 -2.47 6.26 -19.70
CA VAL A 128 -3.81 6.26 -20.29
C VAL A 128 -3.69 6.53 -21.79
N GLU A 129 -4.32 5.68 -22.59
CA GLU A 129 -4.37 5.73 -24.06
C GLU A 129 -5.74 6.13 -24.61
#